data_AF-A0A6J6P1I7-F1
#
_entry.id   AF-A0A6J6P1I7-F1
#
_cell.length_a   1.000
_cell.length_b   1.000
_cell.length_c   1.000
_cell.angle_alpha   90.00
_cell.angle_beta   90.00
_cell.angle_gamma   90.00
#
_symmetry.space_group_name_H-M   'P 1'
#
loop_
_entity.id
_entity.type
_entity.pdbx_description
1 polymer ?
#
loop_
_entity_poly.entity_id
_entity_poly.type
_entity_poly.pdbx_seq_one_letter_code
_entity_poly.pdbx_strand_id
1 'polypeptide(L)'
;MTGLRVIRGEDGAEQWLRAFAANQPKAYEKNGAVLDGIAKGEVQLGLVNHYYLNERIKAKGADNVKISNQFLSNGDPGGLVNVAGVGILSSSKHKTSAQKFVEFLLSPTAQQYFADKTFEFALVGGITAADPSQPTLDSLDAPAIDLSDLASLEQTQELLQKVGLLTK
;
A
#
# COMPACT_ATOMS: atom_id res chain seq x y z
N MET A 1 -7.87 -0.81 5.22
CA MET A 1 -9.13 -0.90 6.00
C MET A 1 -9.79 0.45 6.22
N THR A 2 -9.09 1.50 6.69
CA THR A 2 -9.72 2.84 6.82
C THR A 2 -10.30 3.36 5.51
N GLY A 3 -9.60 3.22 4.37
CA GLY A 3 -10.14 3.61 3.07
C GLY A 3 -11.43 2.89 2.68
N LEU A 4 -11.57 1.59 3.01
CA LEU A 4 -12.83 0.84 2.84
C LEU A 4 -13.99 1.47 3.62
N ARG A 5 -13.74 1.86 4.87
CA ARG A 5 -14.72 2.53 5.75
C ARG A 5 -15.11 3.91 5.23
N VAL A 6 -14.14 4.72 4.81
CA VAL A 6 -14.40 6.04 4.24
C VAL A 6 -15.20 5.94 2.93
N ILE A 7 -14.84 5.01 2.04
CA ILE A 7 -15.48 4.89 0.72
C ILE A 7 -16.86 4.23 0.79
N ARG A 8 -17.01 3.16 1.57
CA ARG A 8 -18.26 2.38 1.64
C ARG A 8 -19.17 2.76 2.81
N GLY A 9 -18.75 3.72 3.64
CA GLY A 9 -19.41 4.04 4.91
C GLY A 9 -19.24 2.94 5.96
N GLU A 10 -19.67 3.25 7.18
CA GLU A 10 -19.55 2.37 8.34
C GLU A 10 -20.24 1.02 8.12
N ASP A 11 -21.52 1.05 7.72
CA ASP A 11 -22.33 -0.16 7.53
C ASP A 11 -21.78 -1.03 6.39
N GLY A 12 -21.36 -0.41 5.28
CA GLY A 12 -20.80 -1.11 4.13
C GLY A 12 -19.45 -1.76 4.44
N ALA A 13 -18.60 -1.09 5.22
CA ALA A 13 -17.34 -1.66 5.67
C ALA A 13 -17.53 -2.77 6.71
N GLU A 14 -18.47 -2.62 7.64
CA GLU A 14 -18.82 -3.68 8.59
C GLU A 14 -19.32 -4.94 7.85
N GLN A 15 -20.23 -4.77 6.89
CA GLN A 15 -20.74 -5.87 6.07
C GLN A 15 -19.59 -6.60 5.35
N TRP A 16 -18.69 -5.85 4.71
CA TRP A 16 -17.54 -6.41 4.02
C TRP A 16 -16.59 -7.15 4.98
N LEU A 17 -16.27 -6.55 6.13
CA LEU A 17 -15.36 -7.14 7.11
C LEU A 17 -15.94 -8.40 7.76
N ARG A 18 -17.25 -8.46 7.99
CA ARG A 18 -17.92 -9.67 8.46
C ARG A 18 -17.85 -10.78 7.41
N ALA A 19 -18.07 -10.46 6.14
CA ALA A 19 -17.90 -11.42 5.05
C ALA A 19 -16.44 -11.88 4.93
N PHE A 20 -15.47 -10.98 5.09
CA PHE A 20 -14.05 -11.32 5.12
C PHE A 20 -13.73 -12.26 6.30
N ALA A 21 -14.19 -11.94 7.51
CA ALA A 21 -14.01 -12.78 8.70
C ALA A 21 -14.64 -14.18 8.55
N ALA A 22 -15.78 -14.29 7.87
CA ALA A 22 -16.44 -15.56 7.59
C ALA A 22 -15.60 -16.51 6.72
N ASN A 23 -14.64 -15.99 5.95
CA ASN A 23 -13.65 -16.80 5.23
C ASN A 23 -12.53 -17.36 6.12
N GLN A 24 -12.57 -17.09 7.43
CA GLN A 24 -11.55 -17.51 8.41
C GLN A 24 -10.13 -17.17 7.94
N PRO A 25 -9.84 -15.89 7.67
CA PRO A 25 -8.56 -15.48 7.11
C PRO A 25 -7.42 -15.81 8.08
N LYS A 26 -6.28 -16.23 7.52
CA LYS A 26 -5.07 -16.43 8.31
C LYS A 26 -4.35 -15.10 8.52
N ALA A 27 -4.14 -14.74 9.78
CA ALA A 27 -3.37 -13.56 10.14
C ALA A 27 -1.86 -13.80 9.94
N TYR A 28 -1.18 -12.80 9.39
CA TYR A 28 0.26 -12.76 9.24
C TYR A 28 0.77 -11.40 9.70
N GLU A 29 1.84 -11.39 10.51
CA GLU A 29 2.41 -10.16 11.10
C GLU A 29 3.02 -9.20 10.07
N LYS A 30 3.42 -9.70 8.90
CA LYS A 30 4.16 -8.93 7.89
C LYS A 30 3.75 -9.33 6.48
N ASN A 31 3.78 -8.37 5.55
CA ASN A 31 3.54 -8.61 4.11
C ASN A 31 4.42 -9.73 3.53
N GLY A 32 5.70 -9.80 3.91
CA GLY A 32 6.59 -10.88 3.47
C GLY A 32 6.14 -12.27 3.91
N ALA A 33 5.55 -12.38 5.10
CA ALA A 33 5.00 -13.64 5.62
C ALA A 33 3.71 -14.05 4.89
N VAL A 34 2.91 -13.09 4.41
CA VAL A 34 1.78 -13.35 3.52
C VAL A 34 2.28 -13.98 2.21
N LEU A 35 3.32 -13.41 1.60
CA LEU A 35 3.93 -13.98 0.38
C LEU A 35 4.51 -15.38 0.62
N ASP A 36 5.07 -15.65 1.80
CA ASP A 36 5.50 -17.00 2.19
C ASP A 36 4.31 -17.95 2.33
N GLY A 37 3.21 -17.50 2.92
CA GLY A 37 1.97 -18.28 3.04
C GLY A 37 1.42 -18.69 1.67
N ILE A 38 1.38 -17.75 0.72
CA ILE A 38 0.97 -18.04 -0.66
C ILE A 38 1.95 -19.03 -1.32
N ALA A 39 3.25 -18.80 -1.21
CA ALA A 39 4.27 -19.67 -1.82
C ALA A 39 4.22 -21.11 -1.28
N LYS A 40 3.79 -21.30 -0.03
CA LYS A 40 3.62 -22.61 0.62
C LYS A 40 2.24 -23.25 0.35
N GLY A 41 1.33 -22.54 -0.32
CA GLY A 41 -0.04 -22.99 -0.54
C GLY A 41 -0.92 -22.96 0.72
N GLU A 42 -0.51 -22.23 1.76
CA GLU A 42 -1.31 -22.08 2.99
C GLU A 42 -2.55 -21.21 2.76
N VAL A 43 -2.43 -20.23 1.87
CA VAL A 43 -3.50 -19.34 1.42
C VAL A 43 -3.38 -19.11 -0.09
N GLN A 44 -4.51 -18.85 -0.76
CA GLN A 44 -4.53 -18.65 -2.22
C GLN A 44 -4.23 -17.20 -2.62
N LEU A 45 -4.55 -16.24 -1.75
CA LEU A 45 -4.37 -14.82 -1.97
C LEU A 45 -4.06 -14.11 -0.66
N GLY A 46 -3.53 -12.89 -0.75
CA GLY A 46 -3.22 -12.07 0.40
C GLY A 46 -3.20 -10.59 0.05
N LEU A 47 -3.54 -9.76 1.03
CA LEU A 47 -3.54 -8.30 0.88
C LEU A 47 -2.16 -7.78 1.30
N VAL A 48 -1.41 -7.22 0.35
CA VAL A 48 -0.06 -6.68 0.59
C VAL A 48 0.17 -5.39 -0.19
N ASN A 49 1.18 -4.61 0.21
CA ASN A 49 1.70 -3.56 -0.66
C ASN A 49 2.49 -4.18 -1.82
N HIS A 50 2.37 -3.60 -3.01
CA HIS A 50 2.88 -4.16 -4.27
C HIS A 50 4.40 -4.40 -4.25
N TYR A 51 5.15 -3.48 -3.63
CA TYR A 51 6.61 -3.47 -3.67
C TYR A 51 7.25 -4.68 -2.98
N TYR A 52 6.57 -5.32 -2.01
CA TYR A 52 7.11 -6.52 -1.35
C TYR A 52 7.28 -7.69 -2.33
N LEU A 53 6.41 -7.82 -3.33
CA LEU A 53 6.59 -8.84 -4.37
C LEU A 53 7.78 -8.50 -5.26
N ASN A 54 7.94 -7.23 -5.62
CA ASN A 54 9.06 -6.76 -6.46
C ASN A 54 10.41 -6.96 -5.76
N GLU A 55 10.50 -6.65 -4.45
CA GLU A 55 11.66 -6.98 -3.61
C GLU A 55 11.98 -8.47 -3.64
N ARG A 56 10.95 -9.32 -3.50
CA ARG A 56 11.10 -10.78 -3.52
C ARG A 56 11.56 -11.29 -4.89
N ILE A 57 11.03 -10.75 -5.98
CA ILE A 57 11.43 -11.07 -7.35
C ILE A 57 12.89 -10.69 -7.58
N LYS A 58 13.32 -9.49 -7.15
CA LYS A 58 14.73 -9.08 -7.23
C LYS A 58 15.65 -9.97 -6.41
N ALA A 59 15.22 -10.40 -5.22
CA ALA A 59 16.02 -11.25 -4.35
C ALA A 59 16.13 -12.71 -4.84
N LYS A 60 15.08 -13.25 -5.48
CA LYS A 60 15.00 -14.68 -5.84
C LYS A 60 15.11 -14.96 -7.34
N GLY A 61 14.96 -13.94 -8.19
CA GLY A 61 14.78 -14.07 -9.64
C GLY A 61 13.33 -14.36 -10.01
N ALA A 62 12.86 -13.74 -11.09
CA ALA A 62 11.46 -13.86 -11.56
C ALA A 62 11.02 -15.30 -11.83
N ASP A 63 11.93 -16.13 -12.37
CA ASP A 63 11.63 -17.54 -12.66
C ASP A 63 11.33 -18.38 -11.41
N ASN A 64 11.79 -17.93 -10.23
CA ASN A 64 11.62 -18.63 -8.96
C ASN A 64 10.42 -18.11 -8.13
N VAL A 65 9.72 -17.08 -8.60
CA VAL A 65 8.56 -16.51 -7.92
C VAL A 65 7.31 -16.75 -8.77
N LYS A 66 6.44 -17.65 -8.30
CA LYS A 66 5.17 -18.02 -8.96
C LYS A 66 3.96 -17.34 -8.32
N ILE A 67 4.12 -16.06 -7.98
CA ILE A 67 3.09 -15.20 -7.38
C ILE A 67 3.04 -13.93 -8.23
N SER A 68 1.85 -13.38 -8.45
CA SER A 68 1.66 -12.12 -9.18
C SER A 68 0.87 -11.11 -8.34
N ASN A 69 1.15 -9.82 -8.55
CA ASN A 69 0.31 -8.75 -8.04
C ASN A 69 -0.97 -8.67 -8.88
N GLN A 70 -2.10 -8.43 -8.22
CA GLN A 70 -3.36 -8.08 -8.85
C GLN A 70 -3.79 -6.72 -8.34
N PHE A 71 -3.87 -5.73 -9.23
CA PHE A 71 -4.27 -4.37 -8.89
C PHE A 71 -5.78 -4.23 -9.11
N LEU A 72 -6.50 -3.78 -8.08
CA LEU A 72 -7.93 -3.47 -8.21
C LEU A 72 -8.09 -2.05 -8.76
N SER A 73 -9.04 -1.87 -9.68
CA SER A 73 -9.29 -0.62 -10.41
C SER A 73 -10.77 -0.21 -10.31
N ASN A 74 -11.23 0.75 -11.12
CA ASN A 74 -12.60 1.27 -11.11
C ASN A 74 -13.00 1.85 -9.75
N GLY A 75 -12.05 2.48 -9.07
CA GLY A 75 -12.26 3.07 -7.76
C GLY A 75 -12.54 2.08 -6.63
N ASP A 76 -12.14 0.81 -6.76
CA ASP A 76 -12.30 -0.15 -5.67
C ASP A 76 -11.43 0.24 -4.46
N PRO A 77 -11.94 0.16 -3.21
CA PRO A 77 -11.16 0.51 -2.01
C PRO A 77 -9.86 -0.29 -1.82
N GLY A 78 -9.75 -1.51 -2.35
CA GLY A 78 -8.51 -2.29 -2.32
C GLY A 78 -7.47 -1.83 -3.34
N GLY A 79 -7.86 -0.99 -4.31
CA GLY A 79 -6.97 -0.28 -5.23
C GLY A 79 -6.40 1.02 -4.66
N LEU A 80 -6.58 1.30 -3.36
CA LEU A 80 -6.08 2.50 -2.70
C LEU A 80 -4.56 2.65 -2.90
N VAL A 81 -4.16 3.76 -3.50
CA VAL A 81 -2.77 4.21 -3.53
C VAL A 81 -2.52 5.10 -2.33
N ASN A 82 -1.63 4.66 -1.43
CA ASN A 82 -1.17 5.46 -0.30
C ASN A 82 0.17 6.14 -0.64
N VAL A 83 0.52 7.20 0.09
CA VAL A 83 1.70 8.02 -0.19
C VAL A 83 2.70 8.02 0.96
N ALA A 84 3.98 8.02 0.61
CA ALA A 84 5.05 8.37 1.55
C ALA A 84 5.13 9.91 1.63
N GLY A 85 4.62 10.47 2.73
CA GLY A 85 4.63 11.92 2.98
C GLY A 85 5.89 12.41 3.70
N VAL A 86 6.29 13.66 3.42
CA VAL A 86 7.33 14.38 4.16
C VAL A 86 6.80 15.74 4.64
N GLY A 87 7.12 16.12 5.87
CA GLY A 87 6.71 17.39 6.46
C GLY A 87 7.87 18.10 7.16
N ILE A 88 7.91 19.42 7.06
CA ILE A 88 8.89 20.26 7.78
C ILE A 88 8.22 20.76 9.06
N LEU A 89 8.81 20.41 10.20
CA LEU A 89 8.31 20.88 11.49
C LEU A 89 8.39 22.41 11.60
N SER A 90 7.32 23.03 12.09
CA SER A 90 7.25 24.48 12.30
C SER A 90 8.35 25.01 13.24
N SER A 91 8.82 24.16 14.16
CA SER A 91 9.88 24.41 15.13
C SER A 91 11.31 24.23 14.60
N SER A 92 11.49 23.78 13.34
CA SER A 92 12.82 23.53 12.79
C SER A 92 13.68 24.78 12.78
N LYS A 93 14.93 24.67 13.26
CA LYS A 93 15.96 25.71 13.19
C LYS A 93 16.69 25.73 11.83
N HIS A 94 16.40 24.76 10.95
CA HIS A 94 17.06 24.58 9.66
C HIS A 94 16.05 24.49 8.51
N LYS A 95 15.03 25.37 8.51
CA LYS A 95 13.92 25.33 7.53
C LYS A 95 14.40 25.36 6.07
N THR A 96 15.38 26.20 5.75
CA THR A 96 15.95 26.27 4.39
C THR A 96 16.59 24.95 3.96
N SER A 97 17.37 24.30 4.83
CA SER A 97 17.99 23.00 4.52
C SER A 97 16.95 21.88 4.44
N ALA A 98 15.93 21.91 5.30
CA ALA A 98 14.82 20.96 5.25
C ALA A 98 14.01 21.10 3.95
N GLN A 99 13.79 22.33 3.48
CA GLN A 99 13.14 22.58 2.20
C GLN A 99 13.96 22.03 1.03
N LYS A 100 15.28 22.29 1.00
CA LYS A 100 16.18 21.71 -0.01
C LYS A 100 16.18 20.18 0.01
N PHE A 101 16.03 19.57 1.19
CA PHE A 101 15.92 18.13 1.30
C PHE A 101 14.62 17.61 0.69
N VAL A 102 13.48 18.26 0.94
CA VAL A 102 12.20 17.91 0.28
C VAL A 102 12.31 18.09 -1.24
N GLU A 103 12.89 19.19 -1.71
CA GLU A 103 13.15 19.43 -3.14
C GLU A 103 14.02 18.32 -3.74
N PHE A 104 15.04 17.86 -3.02
CA PHE A 104 15.86 16.74 -3.44
C PHE A 104 15.06 15.42 -3.52
N LEU A 105 14.20 15.12 -2.55
CA LEU A 105 13.36 13.90 -2.59
C LEU A 105 12.42 13.89 -3.80
N LEU A 106 11.98 15.06 -4.27
CA LEU A 106 11.15 15.23 -5.46
C LEU A 106 11.97 15.34 -6.76
N SER A 107 13.30 15.35 -6.68
CA SER A 107 14.14 15.41 -7.88
C SER A 107 14.08 14.11 -8.69
N PRO A 108 14.33 14.15 -10.01
CA PRO A 108 14.37 12.94 -10.82
C PRO A 108 15.38 11.90 -10.31
N THR A 109 16.51 12.34 -9.75
CA THR A 109 17.53 11.45 -9.20
C THR A 109 16.99 10.65 -8.00
N ALA A 110 16.34 11.31 -7.04
CA ALA A 110 15.79 10.61 -5.88
C ALA A 110 14.58 9.74 -6.26
N GLN A 111 13.72 10.23 -7.16
CA GLN A 111 12.54 9.49 -7.61
C GLN A 111 12.94 8.23 -8.40
N GLN A 112 13.96 8.30 -9.26
CA GLN A 112 14.52 7.12 -9.93
C GLN A 112 15.12 6.14 -8.91
N TYR A 113 15.81 6.65 -7.89
CA TYR A 113 16.33 5.80 -6.81
C TYR A 113 15.20 5.02 -6.11
N PHE A 114 14.08 5.66 -5.77
CA PHE A 114 12.94 4.97 -5.15
C PHE A 114 12.33 3.93 -6.09
N ALA A 115 12.09 4.28 -7.36
CA ALA A 115 11.61 3.32 -8.36
C ALA A 115 12.53 2.09 -8.50
N ASP A 116 13.86 2.28 -8.44
CA ASP A 116 14.86 1.20 -8.61
C ASP A 116 15.12 0.35 -7.36
N LYS A 117 15.04 0.98 -6.19
CA LYS A 117 15.50 0.39 -4.93
C LYS A 117 14.36 -0.03 -4.03
N THR A 118 13.29 0.75 -3.96
CA THR A 118 12.10 0.47 -3.13
C THR A 118 10.90 0.06 -3.96
N PHE A 119 10.98 0.14 -5.30
CA PHE A 119 9.90 -0.25 -6.22
C PHE A 119 8.61 0.53 -6.03
N GLU A 120 8.71 1.70 -5.41
CA GLU A 120 7.59 2.61 -5.25
C GLU A 120 7.24 3.26 -6.58
N PHE A 121 5.99 3.68 -6.70
CA PHE A 121 5.57 4.50 -7.82
C PHE A 121 6.17 5.91 -7.68
N ALA A 122 6.86 6.37 -8.70
CA ALA A 122 7.37 7.74 -8.73
C ALA A 122 6.21 8.73 -8.93
N LEU A 123 6.25 9.84 -8.18
CA LEU A 123 5.24 10.89 -8.27
C LEU A 123 5.52 11.86 -9.43
N VAL A 124 6.79 12.04 -9.77
CA VAL A 124 7.20 12.93 -10.86
C VAL A 124 7.25 12.19 -12.19
N GLY A 125 6.87 12.87 -13.27
CA GLY A 125 6.93 12.31 -14.62
C GLY A 125 8.36 12.05 -15.09
N GLY A 126 8.51 11.16 -16.08
CA GLY A 126 9.80 10.86 -16.71
C GLY A 126 10.67 9.85 -15.94
N ILE A 127 10.12 9.19 -14.93
CA ILE A 127 10.79 8.13 -14.16
C ILE A 127 10.34 6.76 -14.67
N THR A 128 11.29 5.89 -14.96
CA THR A 128 11.01 4.53 -15.41
C THR A 128 10.95 3.61 -14.19
N ALA A 129 9.91 2.79 -14.09
CA ALA A 129 9.83 1.75 -13.07
C ALA A 129 10.91 0.69 -13.28
N ALA A 130 11.41 0.09 -12.20
CA ALA A 130 12.37 -1.02 -12.29
C ALA A 130 11.83 -2.24 -13.02
N ASP A 131 10.53 -2.49 -12.88
CA ASP A 131 9.80 -3.52 -13.61
C ASP A 131 8.93 -2.85 -14.70
N PRO A 132 9.23 -3.07 -16.00
CA PRO A 132 8.44 -2.52 -17.09
C PRO A 132 6.99 -3.01 -17.15
N SER A 133 6.66 -4.11 -16.45
CA SER A 133 5.30 -4.63 -16.36
C SER A 133 4.45 -3.96 -15.28
N GLN A 134 5.07 -3.12 -14.42
CA GLN A 134 4.37 -2.35 -13.42
C GLN A 134 3.45 -1.32 -14.12
N PRO A 135 2.16 -1.22 -13.72
CA PRO A 135 1.26 -0.22 -14.28
C PRO A 135 1.77 1.20 -14.01
N THR A 136 1.30 2.18 -14.76
CA THR A 136 1.49 3.59 -14.40
C THR A 136 0.51 3.99 -13.31
N LEU A 137 0.84 5.03 -12.53
CA LEU A 137 -0.09 5.56 -11.50
C LEU A 137 -1.46 5.89 -12.10
N ASP A 138 -1.50 6.55 -13.25
CA ASP A 138 -2.74 6.92 -13.93
C ASP A 138 -3.58 5.69 -14.35
N SER A 139 -2.92 4.58 -14.71
CA SER A 139 -3.61 3.35 -15.12
C SER A 139 -4.18 2.53 -13.98
N LEU A 140 -3.82 2.84 -12.72
CA LEU A 140 -4.34 2.12 -11.55
C LEU A 140 -5.82 2.41 -11.31
N ASP A 141 -6.33 3.57 -11.75
CA ASP A 141 -7.72 3.99 -11.56
C ASP A 141 -8.17 3.82 -10.11
N ALA A 142 -7.34 4.40 -9.22
CA ALA A 142 -7.47 4.32 -7.77
C ALA A 142 -8.76 5.01 -7.28
N PRO A 143 -9.30 4.61 -6.11
CA PRO A 143 -10.46 5.27 -5.53
C PRO A 143 -10.23 6.77 -5.32
N ALA A 144 -11.23 7.58 -5.68
CA ALA A 144 -11.26 9.00 -5.38
C ALA A 144 -11.50 9.21 -3.88
N ILE A 145 -10.43 9.39 -3.12
CA ILE A 145 -10.44 9.61 -1.67
C ILE A 145 -9.42 10.70 -1.31
N ASP A 146 -9.80 11.60 -0.40
CA ASP A 146 -8.82 12.50 0.22
C ASP A 146 -8.05 11.71 1.29
N LEU A 147 -6.73 11.62 1.15
CA LEU A 147 -5.91 10.86 2.09
C LEU A 147 -5.94 11.44 3.51
N SER A 148 -6.35 12.71 3.68
CA SER A 148 -6.57 13.30 5.01
C SER A 148 -7.78 12.71 5.73
N ASP A 149 -8.76 12.14 5.01
CA ASP A 149 -9.91 11.44 5.61
C ASP A 149 -9.51 10.12 6.29
N LEU A 150 -8.30 9.61 6.00
CA LEU A 150 -7.77 8.40 6.63
C LEU A 150 -7.31 8.59 8.08
N ALA A 151 -7.40 9.81 8.63
CA ALA A 151 -6.99 10.14 9.99
C ALA A 151 -7.80 9.41 11.09
N SER A 152 -8.98 8.90 10.77
CA SER A 152 -9.90 8.24 11.69
C SER A 152 -9.55 6.75 11.89
N LEU A 153 -8.36 6.49 12.41
CA LEU A 153 -7.81 5.14 12.60
C LEU A 153 -8.51 4.40 13.75
N GLU A 154 -8.82 5.10 14.83
CA GLU A 154 -9.43 4.56 16.04
C GLU A 154 -10.76 3.88 15.71
N GLN A 155 -11.63 4.53 14.93
CA GLN A 155 -12.90 3.95 14.48
C GLN A 155 -12.70 2.66 13.67
N THR A 156 -11.67 2.62 12.82
CA THR A 156 -11.33 1.41 12.06
C THR A 156 -10.86 0.29 12.98
N GLN A 157 -10.06 0.60 14.00
CA GLN A 157 -9.59 -0.39 14.98
C GLN A 157 -10.75 -0.95 15.82
N GLU A 158 -11.67 -0.09 16.27
CA GLU A 158 -12.88 -0.51 16.99
C GLU A 158 -13.74 -1.44 16.14
N LEU A 159 -13.93 -1.10 14.86
CA LEU A 159 -14.66 -1.95 13.93
C LEU A 159 -13.97 -3.31 13.73
N LEU A 160 -12.64 -3.33 13.55
CA LEU A 160 -11.88 -4.57 13.42
C LEU A 160 -11.96 -5.44 14.69
N GLN A 161 -11.96 -4.84 15.87
CA GLN A 161 -12.18 -5.55 17.14
C GLN A 161 -13.61 -6.12 17.21
N LYS A 162 -14.62 -5.31 16.85
CA LYS A 162 -16.05 -5.71 16.84
C LYS A 162 -16.31 -6.93 15.96
N VAL A 163 -15.62 -7.04 14.83
CA VAL A 163 -15.76 -8.16 13.88
C VAL A 163 -14.75 -9.30 14.13
N GLY A 164 -13.92 -9.21 15.17
CA GLY A 164 -12.96 -10.25 15.56
C GLY A 164 -11.73 -10.37 14.68
N LEU A 165 -11.41 -9.34 13.89
CA LEU A 165 -10.22 -9.29 13.01
C LEU A 165 -9.01 -8.59 13.64
N LEU A 166 -9.18 -8.01 14.84
CA LEU A 166 -8.10 -7.43 15.63
C LEU A 166 -8.31 -7.83 17.10
N THR A 167 -7.31 -8.47 17.71
CA THR A 167 -7.29 -8.74 19.15
C THR A 167 -6.63 -7.58 19.89
N LYS A 168 -7.11 -7.29 21.10
CA LYS A 168 -6.48 -6.31 22.02
C LYS A 168 -5.13 -6.81 22.52
#